data_AF-A0A810MQK8-F1
#
_entry.id   AF-A0A810MQK8-F1
#
_cell.length_a   1.000
_cell.length_b   1.000
_cell.length_c   1.000
_cell.angle_alpha   90.00
_cell.angle_beta   90.00
_cell.angle_gamma   90.00
#
_symmetry.space_group_name_H-M   'P 1'
#
loop_
_entity.id
_entity.type
_entity.pdbx_description
1 polymer ?
#
loop_
_entity_poly.entity_id
_entity_poly.type
_entity_poly.pdbx_seq_one_letter_code
_entity_poly.pdbx_strand_id
1 'polypeptide(L)'
;MKRNVVRVLAVMALVAAGSVVASAPAVASDRPGDICVTNQSTWLRDQPWGGVLRTLSPGRGFRVHSIYGGSDIQTWYYGHGAEAPEQDGWIPAANCNW
;
A
#
# COMPACT_ATOMS: atom_id res chain seq x y z
N MET A 1 20.60 -46.18 7.83
CA MET A 1 20.86 -45.13 6.81
C MET A 1 19.61 -44.41 6.29
N LYS A 2 18.46 -45.09 6.08
CA LYS A 2 17.24 -44.48 5.49
C LYS A 2 16.52 -43.40 6.32
N ARG A 3 16.60 -43.41 7.66
CA ARG A 3 15.85 -42.44 8.53
C ARG A 3 16.51 -41.07 8.66
N ASN A 4 17.83 -40.99 8.51
CA ASN A 4 18.57 -39.73 8.71
C ASN A 4 18.46 -38.82 7.48
N VAL A 5 18.43 -39.40 6.28
CA VAL A 5 18.28 -38.66 5.01
C VAL A 5 16.89 -38.00 4.91
N VAL A 6 15.84 -38.72 5.31
CA VAL A 6 14.47 -38.17 5.31
C VAL A 6 14.32 -37.00 6.28
N ARG A 7 15.00 -37.06 7.44
CA ARG A 7 14.99 -35.96 8.42
C ARG A 7 15.69 -34.71 7.90
N VAL A 8 16.81 -34.87 7.19
CA VAL A 8 17.54 -33.72 6.61
C VAL A 8 16.72 -33.03 5.51
N LEU A 9 16.06 -33.80 4.65
CA LEU A 9 15.18 -33.26 3.60
C LEU A 9 13.95 -32.53 4.17
N ALA A 10 13.35 -33.05 5.23
CA ALA A 10 12.20 -32.40 5.88
C ALA A 10 12.57 -31.04 6.51
N VAL A 11 13.77 -30.90 7.07
CA VAL A 11 14.25 -29.64 7.64
C VAL A 11 14.55 -28.61 6.55
N MET A 12 15.12 -29.02 5.42
CA MET A 12 15.41 -28.12 4.29
C MET A 12 14.12 -27.58 3.62
N ALA A 13 13.06 -28.39 3.55
CA ALA A 13 11.78 -27.96 2.98
C ALA A 13 11.09 -26.86 3.82
N LEU A 14 11.29 -26.85 5.13
CA LEU A 14 10.69 -25.84 6.01
C LEU A 14 11.39 -24.48 5.92
N VAL A 15 12.70 -24.47 5.65
CA VAL A 15 13.50 -23.24 5.53
C VAL A 15 13.23 -22.51 4.21
N ALA A 16 12.94 -23.23 3.12
CA ALA A 16 12.67 -22.63 1.81
C ALA A 16 11.29 -21.94 1.72
N ALA A 17 10.32 -22.33 2.56
CA ALA A 17 8.99 -21.71 2.59
C ALA A 17 8.92 -20.47 3.51
N GLY A 18 9.98 -20.21 4.27
CA GLY A 18 10.09 -19.09 5.21
C GLY A 18 10.74 -17.86 4.59
N SER A 19 10.33 -17.43 3.40
CA SER A 19 10.52 -16.03 3.00
C SER A 19 9.62 -15.20 3.91
N VAL A 20 10.13 -14.91 5.11
CA VAL A 20 9.58 -13.93 6.02
C VAL A 20 9.38 -12.65 5.23
N VAL A 21 8.13 -12.34 4.89
CA VAL A 21 7.76 -11.01 4.47
C VAL A 21 8.07 -10.18 5.69
N ALA A 22 9.25 -9.57 5.73
CA ALA A 22 9.64 -8.71 6.84
C ALA A 22 8.50 -7.73 6.99
N SER A 23 7.79 -7.82 8.12
CA SER A 23 6.76 -6.87 8.50
C SER A 23 7.48 -5.55 8.67
N ALA A 24 7.61 -4.79 7.57
CA ALA A 24 8.06 -3.43 7.63
C ALA A 24 7.18 -2.74 8.68
N PRO A 25 7.77 -2.05 9.67
CA PRO A 25 6.98 -1.36 10.66
C PRO A 25 5.98 -0.46 9.93
N ALA A 26 4.75 -0.42 10.43
CA ALA A 26 3.77 0.52 9.93
C ALA A 26 4.30 1.93 10.22
N VAL A 27 4.90 2.56 9.21
CA VAL A 27 5.33 3.96 9.31
C VAL A 27 4.07 4.79 9.15
N ALA A 28 3.52 5.23 10.28
CA ALA A 28 2.53 6.29 10.29
C ALA A 28 3.27 7.61 10.13
N SER A 29 3.02 8.33 9.04
CA SER A 29 3.46 9.73 8.95
C SER A 29 2.89 10.53 10.12
N ASP A 30 3.70 11.42 10.69
CA ASP A 30 3.30 12.37 11.75
C ASP A 30 2.33 13.45 11.23
N ARG A 31 2.06 13.49 9.92
CA ARG A 31 1.10 14.43 9.34
C ARG A 31 -0.32 14.04 9.70
N PRO A 32 -1.17 15.01 10.11
CA PRO A 32 -2.58 14.75 10.35
C PRO A 32 -3.30 14.36 9.05
N GLY A 33 -4.39 13.60 9.20
CA GLY A 33 -5.22 13.16 8.08
C GLY A 33 -5.95 11.86 8.36
N ASP A 34 -7.15 11.73 7.78
CA ASP A 34 -7.93 10.51 7.85
C ASP A 34 -7.28 9.39 7.04
N ILE A 35 -7.48 8.14 7.43
CA ILE A 35 -6.91 6.99 6.74
C ILE A 35 -8.04 6.21 6.08
N CYS A 36 -7.95 6.05 4.76
CA CYS A 36 -8.74 5.09 4.01
C CYS A 36 -7.89 3.91 3.57
N VAL A 37 -8.53 2.80 3.21
CA VAL A 37 -7.87 1.64 2.60
C VAL A 37 -8.09 1.68 1.09
N THR A 38 -7.03 1.55 0.31
CA THR A 38 -7.12 1.44 -1.15
C THR A 38 -7.90 0.18 -1.52
N ASN A 39 -8.98 0.29 -2.30
CA ASN A 39 -9.82 -0.85 -2.68
C ASN A 39 -9.35 -1.57 -3.95
N GLN A 40 -8.41 -0.96 -4.69
CA GLN A 40 -7.83 -1.49 -5.92
C GLN A 40 -6.41 -0.94 -6.14
N SER A 41 -5.69 -1.52 -7.10
CA SER A 41 -4.42 -0.96 -7.57
C SER A 41 -4.65 0.46 -8.06
N THR A 42 -3.94 1.42 -7.46
CA THR A 42 -4.28 2.85 -7.58
C THR A 42 -3.09 3.66 -8.02
N TRP A 43 -3.26 4.48 -9.06
CA TRP A 43 -2.23 5.42 -9.47
C TRP A 43 -2.22 6.65 -8.56
N LEU A 44 -1.08 6.90 -7.93
CA LEU A 44 -0.73 8.15 -7.28
C LEU A 44 -0.28 9.13 -8.36
N ARG A 45 -0.88 10.32 -8.43
CA ARG A 45 -0.61 11.33 -9.47
C ARG A 45 -0.05 12.63 -8.91
N ASP A 46 0.61 13.41 -9.76
CA ASP A 46 1.13 14.75 -9.41
C ASP A 46 0.02 15.80 -9.26
N GLN A 47 -1.06 15.65 -10.03
CA GLN A 47 -2.29 16.43 -9.95
C GLN A 47 -3.50 15.55 -10.34
N PRO A 48 -4.74 15.98 -10.07
CA PRO A 48 -5.93 15.35 -10.62
C PRO A 48 -5.81 15.19 -12.14
N TRP A 49 -6.04 13.96 -12.64
CA TRP A 49 -5.87 13.57 -14.05
C TRP A 49 -4.47 13.79 -14.65
N GLY A 50 -3.46 14.12 -13.84
CA GLY A 50 -2.08 14.40 -14.26
C GLY A 50 -1.21 13.17 -14.51
N GLY A 51 0.10 13.34 -14.44
CA GLY A 51 1.07 12.25 -14.59
C GLY A 51 1.01 11.25 -13.44
N VAL A 52 1.34 9.98 -13.73
CA VAL A 52 1.43 8.94 -12.70
C VAL A 52 2.82 9.00 -12.04
N LEU A 53 2.85 9.21 -10.73
CA LEU A 53 4.06 9.18 -9.91
C LEU A 53 4.41 7.75 -9.50
N ARG A 54 3.39 6.97 -9.13
CA ARG A 54 3.53 5.62 -8.57
C ARG A 54 2.23 4.84 -8.69
N THR A 55 2.32 3.52 -8.67
CA THR A 55 1.19 2.64 -8.40
C THR A 55 1.22 2.19 -6.94
N LEU A 56 0.12 2.38 -6.22
CA LEU A 56 -0.12 1.92 -4.86
C LEU A 56 -0.84 0.57 -4.89
N SER A 57 -0.45 -0.33 -3.98
CA SER A 57 -1.05 -1.66 -3.90
C SER A 57 -2.47 -1.57 -3.30
N PRO A 58 -3.39 -2.47 -3.69
CA PRO A 58 -4.69 -2.58 -3.02
C PRO A 58 -4.53 -3.07 -1.57
N GLY A 59 -5.52 -2.76 -0.73
CA GLY A 59 -5.59 -3.20 0.67
C GLY A 59 -4.61 -2.49 1.60
N ARG A 60 -4.07 -1.33 1.20
CA ARG A 60 -3.07 -0.57 1.96
C ARG A 60 -3.66 0.76 2.40
N GLY A 61 -3.17 1.27 3.53
CA GLY A 61 -3.60 2.57 4.04
C GLY A 61 -3.14 3.70 3.12
N PHE A 62 -4.02 4.67 2.90
CA PHE A 62 -3.74 5.96 2.29
C PHE A 62 -4.18 7.04 3.26
N ARG A 63 -3.25 7.92 3.66
CA ARG A 63 -3.53 9.02 4.57
C ARG A 63 -3.91 10.25 3.75
N VAL A 64 -5.12 10.75 3.95
CA VAL A 64 -5.68 11.91 3.24
C VAL A 64 -5.36 13.19 4.01
N HIS A 65 -4.68 14.13 3.35
CA HIS A 65 -4.34 15.45 3.89
C HIS A 65 -5.31 16.53 3.42
N SER A 66 -5.83 16.41 2.20
CA SER A 66 -6.81 17.35 1.67
C SER A 66 -7.66 16.70 0.58
N ILE A 67 -8.77 17.35 0.25
CA ILE A 67 -9.75 16.89 -0.72
C ILE A 67 -9.92 17.97 -1.78
N TYR A 68 -9.91 17.56 -3.04
CA TYR A 68 -10.29 18.40 -4.18
C TYR A 68 -11.47 17.74 -4.88
N GLY A 69 -12.57 18.45 -5.08
CA GLY A 69 -13.76 17.85 -5.70
C GLY A 69 -15.06 18.56 -5.36
N GLY A 70 -16.16 18.03 -5.87
CA GLY A 70 -17.52 18.53 -5.64
C GLY A 70 -18.55 17.71 -6.43
N SER A 71 -19.83 18.09 -6.43
CA SER A 71 -20.87 17.39 -7.20
C SER A 71 -20.60 17.34 -8.70
N ASP A 72 -19.88 18.34 -9.21
CA ASP A 72 -19.73 18.59 -10.65
C ASP A 72 -18.39 18.08 -11.21
N ILE A 73 -17.48 17.66 -10.33
CA ILE A 73 -16.15 17.16 -10.68
C ILE A 73 -15.82 15.93 -9.85
N GLN A 74 -15.11 14.97 -10.44
CA GLN A 74 -14.66 13.79 -9.71
C GLN A 74 -13.87 14.22 -8.46
N THR A 75 -14.18 13.64 -7.30
CA THR A 75 -13.45 13.89 -6.06
C THR A 75 -12.10 13.16 -6.06
N TRP A 76 -11.07 13.86 -5.61
CA TRP A 76 -9.70 13.42 -5.45
C TRP A 76 -9.22 13.64 -4.02
N TYR A 77 -8.43 12.69 -3.53
CA TYR A 77 -7.76 12.78 -2.24
C TYR A 77 -6.28 13.03 -2.44
N TYR A 78 -5.77 14.07 -1.80
CA TYR A 78 -4.34 14.37 -1.73
C TYR A 78 -3.76 13.77 -0.46
N GLY A 79 -2.61 13.13 -0.59
CA GLY A 79 -1.94 12.49 0.52
C GLY A 79 -0.92 11.44 0.08
N HIS A 80 -0.57 10.52 0.98
CA HIS A 80 0.40 9.47 0.70
C HIS A 80 -0.09 8.08 1.11
N GLY A 81 0.43 7.06 0.42
CA GLY A 81 0.21 5.66 0.77
C GLY A 81 1.19 5.17 1.84
N ALA A 82 0.80 4.16 2.60
CA ALA A 82 1.65 3.50 3.59
C ALA A 82 2.96 2.92 2.99
N GLU A 83 2.99 2.65 1.68
CA GLU A 83 4.16 2.15 0.96
C GLU A 83 5.14 3.25 0.51
N ALA A 84 4.75 4.53 0.63
CA ALA A 84 5.54 5.68 0.23
C ALA A 84 5.19 6.92 1.09
N PRO A 85 5.47 6.89 2.41
CA PRO A 85 5.02 7.93 3.34
C PRO A 85 5.62 9.32 3.09
N GLU A 86 6.72 9.41 2.33
CA GLU A 86 7.41 10.65 1.99
C GLU A 86 6.98 11.24 0.63
N GLN A 87 6.09 10.57 -0.10
CA GLN A 87 5.65 11.00 -1.42
C GLN A 87 4.14 11.19 -1.45
N ASP A 88 3.73 12.46 -1.38
CA ASP A 88 2.33 12.82 -1.58
C ASP A 88 1.96 12.87 -3.06
N GLY A 89 0.68 12.69 -3.32
CA GLY A 89 0.06 12.87 -4.62
C GLY A 89 -1.45 12.70 -4.53
N TRP A 90 -2.07 12.57 -5.69
CA TRP A 90 -3.53 12.52 -5.83
C TRP A 90 -4.01 11.15 -6.24
N ILE A 91 -5.06 10.66 -5.57
CA ILE A 91 -5.81 9.46 -5.96
C ILE A 91 -7.30 9.79 -6.15
N PRO A 92 -8.02 9.07 -7.02
CA PRO A 92 -9.48 9.16 -7.08
C PRO A 92 -10.12 8.76 -5.74
N ALA A 93 -11.10 9.53 -5.27
CA ALA A 93 -11.81 9.20 -4.04
C ALA A 93 -12.52 7.83 -4.08
N ALA A 94 -13.00 7.43 -5.26
CA ALA A 94 -13.62 6.13 -5.50
C ALA A 94 -12.68 4.94 -5.25
N ASN A 95 -11.37 5.17 -5.18
CA ASN A 95 -10.37 4.13 -4.91
C ASN A 95 -10.15 3.90 -3.41
N CYS A 96 -10.84 4.63 -2.54
CA CYS A 96 -10.75 4.49 -1.10
C CYS A 96 -12.02 3.89 -0.50
N ASN A 97 -11.82 2.97 0.45
CA ASN A 97 -12.84 2.47 1.36
C ASN A 97 -12.53 3.00 2.77
N TRP A 98 -13.53 3.51 3.47
CA TRP A 98 -13.40 4.12 4.79
C TRP A 98 -13.75 3.13 5.90
#